data_AF-A0A843HG51-F1
#
_entry.id   AF-A0A843HG51-F1
#
_cell.length_a   1.000
_cell.length_b   1.000
_cell.length_c   1.000
_cell.angle_alpha   90.00
_cell.angle_beta   90.00
_cell.angle_gamma   90.00
#
_symmetry.space_group_name_H-M   'P 1'
#
loop_
_entity.id
_entity.type
_entity.pdbx_description
1 polymer ?
#
loop_
_entity_poly.entity_id
_entity_poly.type
_entity_poly.pdbx_seq_one_letter_code
_entity_poly.pdbx_strand_id
1 'polypeptide(L)'
;MAKRSLKPNAFFYEDEYGNNYHLIFYRTRYIDGNLCIACNCSEDGILYEPYATITKNFPSYPTKNGYWAVFDWNNCSKLIQELCNRYILFDYGHRLHSGFCEYPILEIDKIWLDSLPTRGE
;
A
#
# COMPACT_ATOMS: atom_id res chain seq x y z
N MET A 1 2.62 -22.25 19.21
CA MET A 1 2.20 -21.00 18.56
C MET A 1 3.42 -20.35 17.93
N ALA A 2 3.52 -20.30 16.60
CA ALA A 2 4.60 -19.56 15.95
C ALA A 2 4.43 -18.07 16.26
N LYS A 3 5.48 -17.41 16.77
CA LYS A 3 5.54 -15.95 16.87
C LYS A 3 5.32 -15.41 15.45
N ARG A 4 4.15 -14.86 15.17
CA ARG A 4 3.91 -14.11 13.93
C ARG A 4 4.86 -12.93 13.96
N SER A 5 5.91 -13.01 13.15
CA SER A 5 6.88 -11.94 12.96
C SER A 5 6.14 -10.68 12.52
N LEU A 6 6.40 -9.55 13.18
CA LEU A 6 5.94 -8.24 12.70
C LEU A 6 6.61 -7.97 11.36
N LYS A 7 5.81 -7.78 10.32
CA LYS A 7 6.30 -7.36 9.00
C LYS A 7 6.73 -5.89 9.10
N PRO A 8 7.87 -5.50 8.55
CA PRO A 8 8.35 -4.14 8.71
C PRO A 8 7.45 -3.15 7.94
N ASN A 9 7.28 -1.95 8.51
CA ASN A 9 6.64 -0.82 7.85
C ASN A 9 7.62 -0.03 6.97
N ALA A 10 8.86 -0.50 6.83
CA ALA A 10 9.86 0.08 5.96
C ALA A 10 10.73 -1.02 5.32
N PHE A 11 11.08 -0.85 4.05
CA PHE A 11 11.97 -1.79 3.36
C PHE A 11 12.67 -1.18 2.14
N PHE A 12 13.78 -1.78 1.74
CA PHE A 12 14.45 -1.46 0.49
C PHE A 12 13.67 -2.04 -0.69
N TYR A 13 13.49 -1.21 -1.71
CA TYR A 13 12.73 -1.48 -2.92
C TYR A 13 13.49 -0.94 -4.12
N GLU A 14 13.52 -1.69 -5.22
CA GLU A 14 14.06 -1.24 -6.50
C GLU A 14 12.90 -1.05 -7.48
N ASP A 15 12.81 0.11 -8.14
CA ASP A 15 11.75 0.41 -9.11
C ASP A 15 12.00 -0.21 -10.50
N GLU A 16 11.07 -0.06 -11.45
CA GLU A 16 11.25 -0.59 -12.82
C GLU A 16 12.43 0.02 -13.61
N TYR A 17 13.02 1.12 -13.14
CA TYR A 17 14.14 1.81 -13.76
C TYR A 17 15.49 1.48 -13.11
N GLY A 18 15.50 0.65 -12.06
CA GLY A 18 16.70 0.26 -11.32
C GLY A 18 17.09 1.23 -10.21
N ASN A 19 16.24 2.21 -9.87
CA ASN A 19 16.47 3.11 -8.76
C ASN A 19 16.16 2.40 -7.44
N ASN A 20 17.01 2.60 -6.44
CA ASN A 20 16.85 1.99 -5.13
C ASN A 20 16.29 3.00 -4.13
N TYR A 21 15.24 2.61 -3.44
CA TYR A 21 14.55 3.42 -2.44
C TYR A 21 14.46 2.67 -1.12
N HIS A 22 14.60 3.40 -0.01
CA HIS A 22 14.12 2.93 1.28
C HIS A 22 12.71 3.50 1.50
N LEU A 23 11.69 2.67 1.33
CA LEU A 23 10.30 3.10 1.45
C LEU A 23 9.81 2.95 2.89
N ILE A 24 9.08 3.94 3.38
CA ILE A 24 8.42 3.93 4.69
C ILE A 24 6.92 4.11 4.51
N PHE A 25 6.13 3.15 4.99
CA PHE A 25 4.68 3.09 4.83
C PHE A 25 3.95 3.66 6.04
N TYR A 26 2.83 4.32 5.79
CA TYR A 26 1.96 4.84 6.82
C TYR A 26 0.50 4.84 6.36
N ARG A 27 -0.40 4.84 7.34
CA ARG A 27 -1.84 5.00 7.12
C ARG A 27 -2.22 6.47 7.20
N THR A 28 -3.13 6.86 6.32
CA THR A 28 -3.84 8.14 6.37
C THR A 28 -5.25 7.94 5.81
N ARG A 29 -5.97 9.03 5.53
CA ARG A 29 -7.31 8.97 4.93
C ARG A 29 -7.42 9.87 3.71
N TYR A 30 -8.21 9.43 2.74
CA TYR A 30 -8.72 10.35 1.74
C TYR A 30 -9.70 11.35 2.38
N ILE A 31 -10.00 12.43 1.65
CA ILE A 31 -10.91 13.49 2.11
C ILE A 31 -12.30 12.95 2.50
N ASP A 32 -12.76 11.89 1.84
CA ASP A 32 -14.03 11.21 2.12
C ASP A 32 -13.97 10.17 3.25
N GLY A 33 -12.81 10.03 3.89
CA GLY A 33 -12.59 9.13 5.02
C GLY A 33 -12.13 7.70 4.64
N ASN A 34 -12.05 7.36 3.36
CA ASN A 34 -11.59 6.04 2.91
C ASN A 34 -10.12 5.78 3.26
N LEU A 35 -9.77 4.50 3.43
CA LEU A 35 -8.39 4.08 3.74
C LEU A 35 -7.43 4.57 2.66
N CYS A 36 -6.37 5.25 3.09
CA CYS A 36 -5.25 5.61 2.25
C CYS A 36 -3.95 5.02 2.82
N ILE A 37 -3.25 4.22 2.01
CA ILE A 37 -1.89 3.76 2.33
C ILE A 37 -0.93 4.53 1.44
N ALA A 38 -0.01 5.25 2.07
CA ALA A 38 0.99 6.04 1.37
C ALA A 38 2.39 5.64 1.85
N CYS A 39 3.38 5.95 1.03
CA CYS A 39 4.77 5.72 1.34
C CYS A 39 5.66 6.89 0.92
N ASN A 40 6.70 7.10 1.70
CA ASN A 40 7.73 8.10 1.46
C ASN A 40 9.08 7.42 1.19
N CYS A 41 9.91 8.07 0.39
CA CYS A 41 11.33 7.75 0.30
C CYS A 41 12.06 8.22 1.55
N SER A 42 13.04 7.44 1.97
CA SER A 42 14.02 7.79 2.98
C SER A 42 15.43 7.71 2.40
N GLU A 43 16.25 8.72 2.73
CA GLU A 43 17.69 8.74 2.50
C GLU A 43 18.37 8.89 3.86
N ASP A 44 19.32 8.00 4.19
CA ASP A 44 20.02 7.96 5.49
C ASP A 44 19.10 7.98 6.73
N GLY A 45 17.91 7.37 6.63
CA GLY A 45 16.94 7.31 7.72
C GLY A 45 16.10 8.59 7.90
N ILE A 46 16.30 9.60 7.05
CA ILE A 46 15.50 10.82 7.02
C ILE A 46 14.40 10.67 5.96
N LEU A 47 13.16 10.96 6.33
CA LEU A 47 12.02 11.02 5.41
C LEU A 47 12.18 12.23 4.49
N TYR A 48 12.39 11.98 3.20
CA TYR A 48 12.76 13.04 2.26
C TYR A 48 11.55 13.55 1.46
N GLU A 49 10.80 12.62 0.85
CA GLU A 49 9.77 12.98 -0.12
C GLU A 49 8.65 11.92 -0.23
N PRO A 50 7.43 12.33 -0.61
CA PRO A 50 6.37 11.39 -0.95
C PRO A 50 6.78 10.56 -2.18
N TYR A 51 6.70 9.23 -2.06
CA TYR A 51 6.93 8.32 -3.18
C TYR A 51 5.61 8.04 -3.92
N ALA A 52 4.64 7.44 -3.22
CA ALA A 52 3.37 7.09 -3.82
C ALA A 52 2.25 6.92 -2.78
N THR A 53 1.02 7.15 -3.24
CA THR A 53 -0.19 6.61 -2.59
C THR A 53 -0.56 5.33 -3.32
N ILE A 54 -0.49 4.19 -2.62
CA ILE A 54 -0.62 2.88 -3.28
C ILE A 54 -2.07 2.37 -3.34
N THR A 55 -2.96 2.93 -2.53
CA THR A 55 -4.40 2.73 -2.66
C THR A 55 -5.00 3.65 -3.72
N LYS A 56 -6.15 3.29 -4.26
CA LYS A 56 -6.96 4.13 -5.15
C LYS A 56 -8.33 4.34 -4.54
N ASN A 57 -8.75 5.60 -4.44
CA ASN A 57 -10.07 5.94 -3.92
C ASN A 57 -11.15 5.77 -5.00
N PHE A 58 -12.14 4.93 -4.72
CA PHE A 58 -13.34 4.79 -5.54
C PHE A 58 -14.58 4.99 -4.67
N PRO A 59 -15.39 6.05 -4.89
CA PRO A 59 -16.58 6.31 -4.09
C PRO A 59 -17.58 5.15 -4.07
N SER A 60 -17.63 4.36 -5.15
CA SER A 60 -18.48 3.18 -5.29
C SER A 60 -17.96 1.94 -4.55
N TYR A 61 -16.72 1.96 -4.04
CA TYR A 61 -16.11 0.86 -3.30
C TYR A 61 -15.57 1.35 -1.94
N PRO A 62 -16.46 1.63 -0.97
CA PRO A 62 -16.05 2.10 0.35
C PRO A 62 -15.39 0.97 1.15
N THR A 63 -14.16 1.21 1.60
CA THR A 63 -13.39 0.28 2.43
C THR A 63 -13.79 0.38 3.90
N LYS A 64 -15.05 0.06 4.21
CA LYS A 64 -15.63 0.25 5.56
C LYS A 64 -15.05 -0.67 6.63
N ASN A 65 -14.48 -1.82 6.26
CA ASN A 65 -13.97 -2.84 7.21
C ASN A 65 -12.45 -3.07 7.14
N GLY A 66 -11.73 -2.21 6.40
CA GLY A 66 -10.33 -1.89 6.69
C GLY A 66 -9.23 -2.73 6.03
N TYR A 67 -9.47 -3.98 5.61
CA TYR A 67 -8.40 -4.84 5.08
C TYR A 67 -8.50 -5.14 3.59
N TRP A 68 -9.62 -4.87 2.92
CA TRP A 68 -9.68 -4.89 1.46
C TRP A 68 -9.54 -3.46 0.94
N ALA A 69 -8.76 -3.25 -0.12
CA ALA A 69 -8.65 -1.95 -0.78
C ALA A 69 -8.40 -2.10 -2.28
N VAL A 70 -8.77 -1.07 -3.03
CA VAL A 70 -8.40 -0.96 -4.45
C VAL A 70 -6.98 -0.39 -4.51
N PHE A 71 -6.08 -1.03 -5.25
CA PHE A 71 -4.69 -0.60 -5.36
C PHE A 71 -4.39 0.02 -6.72
N ASP A 72 -3.55 1.06 -6.72
CA ASP A 72 -3.13 1.75 -7.94
C ASP A 72 -2.06 0.94 -8.68
N TRP A 73 -2.49 -0.19 -9.24
CA TRP A 73 -1.60 -1.09 -10.00
C TRP A 73 -1.02 -0.42 -11.24
N ASN A 74 -1.77 0.50 -11.86
CA ASN A 74 -1.33 1.16 -13.09
C ASN A 74 -0.13 2.07 -12.87
N ASN A 75 -0.02 2.70 -11.69
CA ASN A 75 1.12 3.57 -11.35
C ASN A 75 2.14 2.88 -10.42
N CYS A 76 1.80 1.77 -9.77
CA CYS A 76 2.65 1.14 -8.75
C CYS A 76 2.83 -0.37 -8.92
N SER A 77 2.67 -0.92 -10.14
CA SER A 77 2.64 -2.37 -10.40
C SER A 77 3.76 -3.17 -9.71
N LYS A 78 5.04 -2.77 -9.90
CA LYS A 78 6.19 -3.46 -9.28
C LYS A 78 6.16 -3.39 -7.75
N LEU A 79 5.77 -2.25 -7.19
CA LEU A 79 5.62 -2.09 -5.74
C LEU A 79 4.48 -2.97 -5.18
N ILE A 80 3.33 -3.01 -5.85
CA ILE A 80 2.23 -3.89 -5.40
C ILE A 80 2.65 -5.36 -5.49
N GLN A 81 3.34 -5.76 -6.56
CA GLN A 81 3.86 -7.11 -6.70
C GLN A 81 4.85 -7.46 -5.58
N GLU A 82 5.73 -6.52 -5.21
CA GLU A 82 6.66 -6.71 -4.10
C GLU A 82 5.95 -6.87 -2.74
N LEU A 83 4.88 -6.11 -2.51
CA LEU A 83 4.04 -6.27 -1.32
C LEU A 83 3.32 -7.64 -1.30
N CYS A 84 2.89 -8.14 -2.45
CA CYS A 84 2.36 -9.51 -2.58
C CYS A 84 3.44 -10.57 -2.27
N ASN A 85 4.65 -10.42 -2.80
CA ASN A 85 5.77 -11.33 -2.54
C ASN A 85 6.14 -11.41 -1.04
N ARG A 86 5.93 -10.30 -0.32
CA ARG A 86 6.14 -10.20 1.13
C ARG A 86 4.96 -10.68 1.97
N TYR A 87 3.92 -11.23 1.33
CA TYR A 87 2.66 -11.62 1.96
C TYR A 87 1.97 -10.46 2.70
N ILE A 88 2.20 -9.22 2.28
CA ILE A 88 1.53 -8.04 2.84
C ILE A 88 0.18 -7.84 2.16
N LEU A 89 0.12 -8.08 0.85
CA LEU A 89 -1.09 -8.04 0.06
C LEU A 89 -1.42 -9.42 -0.49
N PHE A 90 -2.70 -9.72 -0.64
CA PHE A 90 -3.20 -10.98 -1.18
C PHE A 90 -4.20 -10.70 -2.30
N ASP A 91 -3.92 -11.25 -3.46
CA ASP A 91 -4.76 -11.13 -4.65
C ASP A 91 -5.66 -12.36 -4.81
N TYR A 92 -6.97 -12.13 -4.77
CA TYR A 92 -8.00 -13.16 -4.96
C TYR A 92 -8.69 -13.05 -6.33
N GLY A 93 -8.16 -12.24 -7.25
CA GLY A 93 -8.68 -12.10 -8.62
C GLY A 93 -9.80 -11.07 -8.78
N HIS A 94 -10.12 -10.31 -7.74
CA HIS A 94 -11.13 -9.24 -7.83
C HIS A 94 -10.55 -7.99 -8.47
N ARG A 95 -11.32 -7.38 -9.37
CA ARG A 95 -10.90 -6.21 -10.17
C ARG A 95 -12.00 -5.17 -10.22
N LEU A 96 -11.60 -3.89 -10.21
CA LEU A 96 -12.48 -2.74 -10.44
C LEU A 96 -12.05 -2.06 -11.74
N HIS A 97 -13.04 -1.76 -12.59
CA HIS A 97 -12.83 -1.09 -13.87
C HIS A 97 -13.20 0.39 -13.78
N SER A 98 -12.36 1.26 -14.36
CA SER A 98 -12.64 2.69 -14.50
C SER A 98 -12.05 3.21 -15.79
N GLY A 99 -12.90 3.52 -16.77
CA GLY A 99 -12.46 3.90 -18.11
C GLY A 99 -11.71 2.74 -18.79
N PHE A 100 -10.47 3.01 -19.21
CA PHE A 100 -9.57 2.01 -19.82
C PHE A 100 -8.66 1.32 -18.80
N CYS A 101 -8.82 1.60 -17.51
CA CYS A 101 -7.96 1.09 -16.46
C CYS A 101 -8.65 -0.01 -15.66
N GLU A 102 -7.89 -1.03 -15.29
CA GLU A 102 -8.28 -2.08 -14.35
C GLU A 102 -7.42 -1.95 -13.08
N TYR A 103 -8.05 -2.08 -11.92
CA TYR A 103 -7.40 -1.97 -10.62
C TYR A 103 -7.71 -3.21 -9.77
N PRO A 104 -6.72 -3.87 -9.18
CA PRO A 104 -6.96 -4.99 -8.29
C PRO A 104 -7.54 -4.53 -6.97
N ILE A 105 -8.48 -5.33 -6.48
CA ILE A 105 -8.95 -5.24 -5.11
C ILE A 105 -8.20 -6.32 -4.34
N LEU A 106 -7.33 -5.90 -3.43
CA LEU A 106 -6.45 -6.79 -2.69
C LEU A 106 -6.82 -6.77 -1.22
N GLU A 107 -6.65 -7.92 -0.58
CA GLU A 107 -6.66 -8.02 0.87
C GLU A 107 -5.29 -7.64 1.44
N ILE A 108 -5.29 -6.96 2.56
CA ILE A 108 -4.13 -6.47 3.28
C ILE A 108 -3.99 -7.30 4.55
N ASP A 109 -2.78 -7.76 4.84
CA ASP A 109 -2.45 -8.39 6.12
C ASP A 109 -2.82 -7.44 7.27
N LYS A 110 -3.80 -7.86 8.08
CA LYS A 110 -4.33 -7.04 9.19
C LYS A 110 -3.25 -6.65 10.19
N ILE A 111 -2.30 -7.53 10.49
CA ILE A 111 -1.24 -7.25 11.47
C ILE A 111 -0.31 -6.16 10.95
N TRP A 112 0.08 -6.25 9.69
CA TRP A 112 0.87 -5.21 9.04
C TRP A 112 0.11 -3.89 8.99
N LEU A 113 -1.14 -3.90 8.52
CA LEU A 113 -1.96 -2.69 8.46
C LEU A 113 -2.09 -2.03 9.84
N ASP A 114 -2.39 -2.80 10.89
CA ASP A 114 -2.53 -2.28 12.25
C ASP A 114 -1.22 -1.76 12.84
N SER A 115 -0.08 -2.29 12.37
CA SER A 115 1.25 -1.83 12.79
C SER A 115 1.71 -0.54 12.10
N LEU A 116 1.06 -0.14 11.00
CA LEU A 116 1.45 1.07 10.29
C LEU A 116 1.18 2.32 11.13
N PRO A 117 2.15 3.26 11.21
CA PRO A 117 1.95 4.55 11.85
C PRO A 117 0.85 5.34 11.12
N THR A 118 0.07 6.12 11.87
CA THR A 118 -0.95 7.01 11.31
C THR A 118 -0.36 8.41 11.14
N ARG A 119 -0.60 9.05 10.00
CA ARG A 119 -0.15 10.43 9.72
C ARG A 119 -1.35 11.33 9.42
N GLY A 120 -1.43 12.44 10.16
CA GLY A 120 -2.43 13.49 9.96
C GLY A 120 -3.75 13.26 10.70
N GLU A 121 -3.71 13.25 12.03
CA GLU A 121 -4.88 13.61 12.85
C GLU A 121 -4.88 15.12 13.12
#